data_AF-A0A2V5WVX0-F1
#
_entry.id   AF-A0A2V5WVX0-F1
#
_cell.length_a   1.000
_cell.length_b   1.000
_cell.length_c   1.000
_cell.angle_alpha   90.00
_cell.angle_beta   90.00
_cell.angle_gamma   90.00
#
_symmetry.space_group_name_H-M   'P 1'
#
loop_
_entity.id
_entity.type
_entity.pdbx_description
1 polymer ?
#
loop_
_entity_poly.entity_id
_entity_poly.type
_entity_poly.pdbx_seq_one_letter_code
_entity_poly.pdbx_strand_id
1 'polypeptide(L)'
;MGIPTSESQFAKYKKSLEGNECYETTQEHFFALGVTADDSHEYFFGTAQFLDAELAANPAIENKEYAPPERLHLRYATGEVVILGRGLRRLAQLIQSGELSILKPATKRYTSLQQSGPMISSIIVTRKEAA
;
A
#
# COMPACT_ATOMS: atom_id res chain seq x y z
N MET A 1 -37.77 -23.07 -1.39
CA MET A 1 -36.58 -22.38 -1.93
C MET A 1 -36.36 -21.13 -1.11
N GLY A 2 -35.40 -21.17 -0.17
CA GLY A 2 -35.14 -20.07 0.75
C GLY A 2 -34.39 -18.94 0.06
N ILE A 3 -34.89 -17.72 0.19
CA ILE A 3 -34.22 -16.49 -0.27
C ILE A 3 -32.99 -16.32 0.63
N PRO A 4 -31.75 -16.27 0.11
CA PRO A 4 -30.59 -16.01 0.95
C PRO A 4 -30.65 -14.56 1.45
N THR A 5 -30.75 -14.38 2.77
CA THR A 5 -30.80 -13.08 3.45
C THR A 5 -29.51 -12.29 3.22
N SER A 6 -29.66 -10.99 3.01
CA SER A 6 -28.59 -10.04 2.67
C SER A 6 -27.41 -10.09 3.64
N GLU A 7 -27.63 -10.39 4.92
CA GLU A 7 -26.60 -10.48 5.97
C GLU A 7 -25.49 -11.51 5.67
N SER A 8 -25.84 -12.65 5.08
CA SER A 8 -24.87 -13.69 4.69
C SER A 8 -23.92 -13.21 3.59
N GLN A 9 -24.47 -12.45 2.64
CA GLN A 9 -23.66 -11.83 1.60
C GLN A 9 -22.82 -10.70 2.19
N PHE A 10 -23.40 -9.80 3.00
CA PHE A 10 -22.67 -8.71 3.67
C PHE A 10 -21.52 -9.21 4.55
N ALA A 11 -21.70 -10.31 5.28
CA ALA A 11 -20.63 -10.92 6.10
C ALA A 11 -19.51 -11.53 5.24
N LYS A 12 -19.85 -12.17 4.12
CA LYS A 12 -18.87 -12.71 3.16
C LYS A 12 -18.11 -11.58 2.43
N TYR A 13 -18.80 -10.47 2.14
CA TYR A 13 -18.20 -9.26 1.57
C TYR A 13 -17.27 -8.57 2.57
N LYS A 14 -17.68 -8.42 3.83
CA LYS A 14 -16.85 -7.84 4.89
C LYS A 14 -15.57 -8.67 5.11
N LYS A 15 -15.70 -10.00 5.16
CA LYS A 15 -14.55 -10.92 5.26
C LYS A 15 -13.64 -10.91 4.03
N SER A 16 -14.19 -10.67 2.82
CA SER A 16 -13.39 -10.51 1.61
C SER A 16 -12.69 -9.14 1.52
N LEU A 17 -13.20 -8.12 2.23
CA LEU A 17 -12.57 -6.81 2.37
C LEU A 17 -11.43 -6.84 3.40
N GLU A 18 -11.59 -7.60 4.49
CA GLU A 18 -10.54 -7.83 5.51
C GLU A 18 -9.31 -8.55 4.92
N GLY A 19 -9.46 -9.38 3.89
CA GLY A 19 -8.34 -10.04 3.21
C GLY A 19 -7.67 -9.22 2.10
N ASN A 20 -8.12 -7.99 1.84
CA ASN A 20 -7.72 -7.19 0.69
C ASN A 20 -7.33 -5.76 1.08
N GLU A 21 -6.76 -5.61 2.27
CA GLU A 21 -6.11 -4.39 2.70
C GLU A 21 -4.77 -4.26 1.97
N CYS A 22 -4.46 -3.05 1.48
CA CYS A 22 -3.20 -2.76 0.80
C CYS A 22 -2.00 -2.73 1.75
N TYR A 23 -2.27 -2.86 3.05
CA TYR A 23 -1.28 -2.77 4.09
C TYR A 23 -1.72 -3.56 5.31
N GLU A 24 -0.74 -3.93 6.13
CA GLU A 24 -0.97 -4.53 7.44
C GLU A 24 -0.30 -3.66 8.51
N THR A 25 -0.92 -3.59 9.68
CA THR A 25 -0.37 -2.88 10.84
C THR A 25 -0.04 -3.84 11.96
N THR A 26 0.94 -3.47 12.77
CA THR A 26 1.39 -4.22 13.94
C THR A 26 1.28 -3.36 15.20
N GLN A 27 1.04 -4.01 16.34
CA GLN A 27 1.11 -3.37 17.66
C GLN A 27 2.53 -3.36 18.23
N GLU A 28 3.45 -4.10 17.60
CA GLU A 28 4.87 -4.17 17.95
C GLU A 28 5.74 -3.52 16.87
N HIS A 29 6.80 -2.82 17.27
CA HIS A 29 7.73 -2.22 16.31
C HIS A 29 8.43 -3.29 15.45
N PHE A 30 8.26 -3.21 14.13
CA PHE A 30 8.88 -4.15 13.20
C PHE A 30 10.30 -3.70 12.79
N PHE A 31 11.20 -4.65 12.63
CA PHE A 31 12.57 -4.39 12.19
C PHE A 31 12.69 -4.09 10.69
N ALA A 32 11.68 -4.44 9.90
CA ALA A 32 11.65 -4.23 8.46
C ALA A 32 10.23 -4.00 7.93
N LEU A 33 10.12 -3.20 6.87
CA LEU A 33 8.91 -3.06 6.08
C LEU A 33 8.91 -4.10 4.96
N GLY A 34 7.92 -4.98 4.94
CA GLY A 34 7.66 -5.91 3.84
C GLY A 34 6.92 -5.19 2.71
N VAL A 35 7.41 -5.33 1.48
CA VAL A 35 6.86 -4.65 0.30
C VAL A 35 6.71 -5.66 -0.84
N THR A 36 5.48 -5.98 -1.21
CA THR A 36 5.19 -6.68 -2.47
C THR A 36 5.09 -5.64 -3.58
N ALA A 37 5.97 -5.68 -4.57
CA ALA A 37 5.94 -4.72 -5.68
C ALA A 37 5.17 -5.25 -6.90
N ASP A 38 4.94 -4.40 -7.89
CA ASP A 38 4.21 -4.75 -9.11
C ASP A 38 4.91 -5.82 -9.96
N ASP A 39 6.22 -5.98 -9.79
CA ASP A 39 7.02 -7.04 -10.39
C ASP A 39 6.80 -8.42 -9.72
N SER A 40 5.87 -8.50 -8.75
CA SER A 40 5.54 -9.70 -7.97
C SER A 40 6.67 -10.20 -7.06
N HIS A 41 7.71 -9.40 -6.83
CA HIS A 41 8.71 -9.71 -5.82
C HIS A 41 8.35 -9.13 -4.46
N GLU A 42 8.81 -9.82 -3.42
CA GLU A 42 8.76 -9.36 -2.03
C GLU A 42 10.12 -8.78 -1.65
N TYR A 43 10.10 -7.54 -1.18
CA TYR A 43 11.26 -6.80 -0.71
C TYR A 43 11.12 -6.53 0.78
N PHE A 44 12.25 -6.57 1.50
CA PHE A 44 12.30 -6.21 2.91
C PHE A 44 13.26 -5.04 3.10
N PHE A 45 12.74 -3.95 3.67
CA PHE A 45 13.51 -2.74 3.95
C PHE A 45 13.67 -2.55 5.45
N GLY A 46 14.90 -2.62 5.95
CA GLY A 46 15.17 -2.42 7.36
C GLY A 46 14.79 -1.02 7.83
N THR A 47 14.04 -0.91 8.93
CA THR A 47 13.60 0.39 9.47
C THR A 47 14.79 1.26 9.89
N ALA A 48 15.87 0.65 10.37
CA ALA A 48 17.14 1.34 10.67
C ALA A 48 17.86 1.94 9.45
N GLN A 49 17.45 1.58 8.22
CA GLN A 49 18.00 2.11 6.97
C GLN A 49 17.13 3.20 6.34
N PHE A 50 16.03 3.59 7.00
CA PHE A 50 15.13 4.61 6.52
C PHE A 50 15.81 5.98 6.55
N LEU A 51 15.78 6.70 5.43
CA LEU A 51 16.41 8.01 5.28
C LEU A 51 15.38 9.13 5.31
N ASP A 52 14.37 9.05 4.44
CA ASP A 52 13.31 10.05 4.33
C ASP A 52 12.06 9.45 3.66
N ALA A 53 10.95 10.19 3.74
CA ALA A 53 9.76 9.96 2.95
C ALA A 53 9.16 11.28 2.44
N GLU A 54 8.65 11.25 1.21
CA GLU A 54 8.01 12.38 0.55
C GLU A 54 6.60 11.99 0.06
N LEU A 55 5.59 12.73 0.48
CA LEU A 55 4.23 12.64 -0.04
C LEU A 55 3.96 13.83 -0.97
N ALA A 56 3.65 13.53 -2.24
CA ALA A 56 3.39 14.52 -3.27
C ALA A 56 2.18 14.13 -4.12
N ALA A 57 1.68 15.08 -4.92
CA ALA A 57 0.76 14.77 -6.00
C ALA A 57 1.45 13.89 -7.04
N ASN A 58 0.71 12.98 -7.68
CA ASN A 58 1.29 12.20 -8.77
C ASN A 58 1.46 13.08 -10.02
N PRO A 59 2.69 13.28 -10.54
CA PRO A 59 2.92 14.13 -11.71
C PRO A 59 2.24 13.59 -12.98
N ALA A 60 1.86 12.30 -13.01
CA ALA A 60 1.16 11.72 -14.14
C ALA A 60 -0.30 12.20 -14.28
N ILE A 61 -0.89 12.84 -13.27
CA ILE A 61 -2.29 13.34 -13.31
C ILE A 61 -2.47 14.38 -14.40
N GLU A 62 -1.50 15.27 -14.59
CA GLU A 62 -1.55 16.30 -15.64
C GLU A 62 -1.64 15.69 -17.04
N ASN A 63 -1.11 14.48 -17.21
CA ASN A 63 -1.01 13.79 -18.49
C ASN A 63 -2.04 12.67 -18.67
N LYS A 64 -2.70 12.22 -17.59
CA LYS A 64 -3.60 11.07 -17.57
C LYS A 64 -4.71 11.30 -16.54
N GLU A 65 -5.92 11.53 -17.04
CA GLU A 65 -7.14 11.80 -16.24
C GLU A 65 -7.43 10.71 -15.18
N TYR A 66 -7.00 9.46 -15.43
CA TYR A 66 -7.19 8.33 -14.51
C TYR A 66 -5.93 7.94 -13.73
N ALA A 67 -4.89 8.78 -13.70
CA ALA A 67 -3.71 8.50 -12.89
C ALA A 67 -4.05 8.52 -11.38
N PRO A 68 -3.42 7.66 -10.56
CA PRO A 68 -3.57 7.70 -9.11
C PRO A 68 -3.22 9.10 -8.57
N PRO A 69 -3.99 9.68 -7.63
CA PRO A 69 -3.83 11.09 -7.26
C PRO A 69 -2.58 11.39 -6.42
N GLU A 70 -2.06 10.41 -5.69
CA GLU A 70 -0.97 10.62 -4.73
C GLU A 70 0.22 9.71 -5.03
N ARG A 71 1.42 10.22 -4.73
CA ARG A 71 2.69 9.50 -4.76
C ARG A 71 3.36 9.62 -3.40
N LEU A 72 3.71 8.48 -2.81
CA LEU A 72 4.54 8.39 -1.61
C LEU A 72 5.88 7.74 -1.98
N HIS A 73 6.97 8.46 -1.79
CA HIS A 73 8.33 7.98 -2.07
C HIS A 73 9.05 7.74 -0.75
N LEU A 74 9.46 6.50 -0.52
CA LEU A 74 10.24 6.09 0.65
C LEU A 74 11.67 5.84 0.21
N ARG A 75 12.64 6.44 0.89
CA ARG A 75 14.06 6.31 0.57
C ARG A 75 14.78 5.57 1.68
N TYR A 76 15.45 4.50 1.30
CA TYR A 76 16.28 3.68 2.17
C TYR A 76 17.73 3.73 1.71
N ALA A 77 18.64 3.36 2.62
CA ALA A 77 20.05 3.22 2.28
C ALA A 77 20.28 2.20 1.15
N THR A 78 19.46 1.14 1.09
CA THR A 78 19.59 0.01 0.15
C THR A 78 18.70 0.08 -1.10
N GLY A 79 17.84 1.10 -1.20
CA GLY A 79 16.92 1.23 -2.32
C GLY A 79 15.83 2.27 -2.08
N GLU A 80 14.85 2.30 -2.96
CA GLU A 80 13.73 3.22 -2.93
C GLU A 80 12.42 2.48 -3.21
N VAL A 81 11.34 2.92 -2.57
CA VAL A 81 9.99 2.41 -2.77
C VAL A 81 9.10 3.57 -3.18
N VAL A 82 8.46 3.46 -4.34
CA VAL A 82 7.49 4.43 -4.85
C VAL A 82 6.11 3.79 -4.82
N ILE A 83 5.20 4.42 -4.09
CA ILE A 83 3.82 3.97 -3.90
C ILE A 83 2.91 4.97 -4.59
N LEU A 84 2.05 4.49 -5.48
CA LEU A 84 1.03 5.31 -6.16
C LEU A 84 -0.36 4.90 -5.71
N GLY A 85 -1.22 5.85 -5.42
CA GLY A 85 -2.55 5.53 -4.91
C GLY A 85 -3.33 6.75 -4.43
N ARG A 86 -4.20 6.51 -3.45
CA ARG A 86 -4.98 7.52 -2.73
C ARG A 86 -5.03 7.21 -1.25
N GLY A 87 -5.27 8.22 -0.42
CA GLY A 87 -5.21 8.10 1.04
C GLY A 87 -3.81 7.78 1.57
N LEU A 88 -2.74 8.05 0.80
CA LEU A 88 -1.37 7.67 1.14
C LEU A 88 -0.84 8.43 2.36
N ARG A 89 -1.43 9.57 2.71
CA ARG A 89 -1.12 10.28 3.98
C ARG A 89 -1.27 9.38 5.20
N ARG A 90 -2.25 8.48 5.23
CA ARG A 90 -2.43 7.54 6.34
C ARG A 90 -1.28 6.53 6.41
N LEU A 91 -0.78 6.06 5.27
CA LEU A 91 0.39 5.18 5.22
C LEU A 91 1.63 5.90 5.73
N ALA A 92 1.84 7.16 5.32
CA ALA A 92 2.94 7.98 5.82
C ALA A 92 2.90 8.13 7.35
N GLN A 93 1.70 8.32 7.94
CA GLN A 93 1.54 8.35 9.40
C GLN A 93 1.89 7.01 10.07
N LEU A 94 1.48 5.88 9.49
CA LEU A 94 1.79 4.55 10.01
C LEU A 94 3.29 4.21 9.92
N ILE A 95 3.98 4.72 8.89
CA ILE A 95 5.44 4.62 8.79
C ILE A 95 6.10 5.44 9.90
N GLN A 96 5.63 6.66 10.13
CA GLN A 96 6.16 7.53 11.18
C GLN A 96 5.95 6.96 12.59
N SER A 97 4.83 6.29 12.85
CA SER A 97 4.57 5.60 14.13
C SER A 97 5.29 4.25 14.25
N GLY A 98 5.88 3.74 13.17
CA GLY A 98 6.51 2.41 13.16
C GLY A 98 5.50 1.26 13.27
N GLU A 99 4.24 1.50 12.90
CA GLU A 99 3.13 0.55 13.00
C GLU A 99 2.86 -0.17 11.68
N LEU A 100 3.52 0.21 10.59
CA LEU A 100 3.33 -0.40 9.27
C LEU A 100 4.25 -1.61 9.08
N SER A 101 3.68 -2.81 8.86
CA SER A 101 4.46 -4.05 8.68
C SER A 101 4.58 -4.47 7.22
N ILE A 102 3.48 -4.47 6.46
CA ILE A 102 3.42 -4.95 5.08
C ILE A 102 2.73 -3.93 4.18
N LEU A 103 3.19 -3.80 2.95
CA LEU A 103 2.57 -3.06 1.85
C LEU A 103 2.44 -3.93 0.60
N LYS A 104 1.28 -3.84 -0.07
CA LYS A 104 1.03 -4.49 -1.36
C LYS A 104 0.01 -3.69 -2.20
N PRO A 105 0.09 -3.76 -3.55
CA PRO A 105 -0.94 -3.19 -4.40
C PRO A 105 -2.32 -3.82 -4.16
N ALA A 106 -3.36 -3.02 -4.33
CA ALA A 106 -4.73 -3.51 -4.36
C ALA A 106 -4.91 -4.49 -5.52
N THR A 107 -5.58 -5.61 -5.25
CA THR A 107 -5.96 -6.53 -6.33
C THR A 107 -6.96 -5.84 -7.28
N LYS A 108 -6.72 -5.89 -8.60
CA LYS A 108 -7.52 -5.22 -9.65
C LYS A 108 -9.05 -5.42 -9.55
N ARG A 109 -9.50 -6.49 -8.92
CA ARG A 109 -10.94 -6.81 -8.73
C ARG A 109 -11.64 -5.94 -7.67
N TYR A 110 -10.87 -5.24 -6.84
CA TYR A 110 -11.38 -4.53 -5.67
C TYR A 110 -11.07 -3.04 -5.66
N THR A 111 -10.28 -2.55 -6.64
CA THR A 111 -9.96 -1.12 -6.78
C THR A 111 -11.20 -0.26 -7.01
N SER A 112 -12.26 -0.82 -7.63
CA SER A 112 -13.55 -0.16 -7.82
C SER A 112 -14.50 -0.27 -6.63
N LEU A 113 -14.21 -1.15 -5.66
CA LEU A 113 -15.11 -1.48 -4.55
C LEU A 113 -14.66 -0.88 -3.22
N GLN A 114 -13.35 -0.69 -3.00
CA GLN A 114 -12.85 0.05 -1.85
C GLN A 114 -13.09 1.54 -2.09
N GLN A 115 -14.15 2.08 -1.49
CA GLN A 115 -14.47 3.51 -1.54
C GLN A 115 -13.85 4.29 -0.37
N SER A 116 -13.54 3.62 0.75
CA SER A 116 -12.97 4.20 1.97
C SER A 116 -11.58 3.64 2.27
N GLY A 117 -10.69 4.49 2.80
CA GLY A 117 -9.34 4.12 3.25
C GLY A 117 -8.24 4.28 2.19
N PRO A 118 -6.98 4.03 2.58
CA PRO A 118 -5.84 4.04 1.66
C PRO A 118 -6.00 2.94 0.62
N MET A 119 -5.77 3.29 -0.65
CA MET A 119 -5.72 2.32 -1.75
C MET A 119 -4.40 2.52 -2.48
N ILE A 120 -3.66 1.42 -2.61
CA ILE A 120 -2.41 1.37 -3.37
C ILE A 120 -2.72 0.79 -4.73
N SER A 121 -2.40 1.53 -5.79
CA SER A 121 -2.60 1.09 -7.17
C SER A 121 -1.37 0.43 -7.77
N SER A 122 -0.19 0.84 -7.31
CA SER A 122 1.10 0.42 -7.85
C SER A 122 2.18 0.63 -6.79
N ILE A 123 3.10 -0.31 -6.71
CA ILE A 123 4.33 -0.19 -5.94
C ILE A 123 5.52 -0.52 -6.85
N ILE A 124 6.46 0.40 -6.93
CA ILE A 124 7.70 0.25 -7.70
C ILE A 124 8.86 0.26 -6.73
N VAL A 125 9.72 -0.75 -6.83
CA VAL A 125 10.94 -0.85 -6.02
C VAL A 125 12.16 -0.70 -6.92
N THR A 126 13.10 0.15 -6.50
CA THR A 126 14.42 0.29 -7.14
C THR A 126 15.51 -0.03 -6.13
N ARG A 127 16.33 -1.04 -6.40
CA ARG A 127 17.47 -1.41 -5.54
C ARG A 127 18.68 -0.56 -5.92
N LYS A 128 19.45 -0.13 -4.91
CA LYS A 128 20.79 0.40 -5.15
C LYS A 128 21.72 -0.80 -5.28
N GLU A 129 22.49 -0.86 -6.37
CA GLU A 129 23.51 -1.90 -6.51
C GLU A 129 24.56 -1.74 -5.40
N ALA A 130 24.99 -2.85 -4.82
CA ALA A 130 26.17 -2.86 -3.99
C ALA A 130 27.38 -2.66 -4.91
N ALA A 131 28.07 -1.54 -4.74
CA ALA A 131 29.32 -1.25 -5.44
C ALA A 131 30.42 -2.27 -5.11
#